data_AF-A0AAN8EU51-F1
#
_entry.id   AF-A0AAN8EU51-F1
#
_cell.length_a   1.000
_cell.length_b   1.000
_cell.length_c   1.000
_cell.angle_alpha   90.00
_cell.angle_beta   90.00
_cell.angle_gamma   90.00
#
_symmetry.space_group_name_H-M   'P 1'
#
loop_
_entity.id
_entity.type
_entity.pdbx_description
1 polymer ?
#
loop_
_entity_poly.entity_id
_entity_poly.type
_entity_poly.pdbx_seq_one_letter_code
_entity_poly.pdbx_strand_id
1 'polypeptide(L)'
;MVNTCTMCLKDYTALNQHLIVTHKVLNKEERVLLVKLAGGKIDVRSQKCPVPACVATTFSRLDRHMKTHFELSAASKDKLLKVVRKRLMLDTLAALRATNPTVPMVSRLDVDRASEEEEEEEERNEDEVANLKGTIVSLNDALHQAQGYNRKLRTAHLALQRKYAQLQKTVQVFGTAEPLAPLQTSEAGPSCSPGFPDYVATFNVLLEDFRKLQERPDPSPKLLNNVQSKLHRIKQFIGWMSHGKTRLGRLECLCDVDRVRKWVKYQRASKMALTTILHYLKNVRQFLVYIQEIPPDASHIKKGDLKRVIRELTASIRSWSRPVVIHQLKVKEKKDKTMHSIKDLRKCRRLALVAIPKVIAKLEEEHTTLDRNKLSGYVLAYLASFYGHRLGVFLNLTDEQVSKAVHGVEENDYLIKVENHKTNESYGTAKMLLTDREYGWLLFIMRIKQELAKGGEVSRFVFFNTTFFQDKNLTKYLKSAWSEMQLGGQATFTSLRSAVATFARNRHGEYSQDRKKMAQLMCHSTKTADKYYTMDMTMEQARRGRQLFEQAQEERPMKRLQQESTPPKSEVIKRQELLVTNCVVQCIDG
;
A
#
# COMPACT_ATOMS: atom_id res chain seq x y z
N MET A 1 55.68 13.27 -21.73
CA MET A 1 54.30 13.52 -21.24
C MET A 1 54.18 12.86 -19.88
N VAL A 2 53.79 13.63 -18.86
CA VAL A 2 53.53 13.12 -17.51
C VAL A 2 52.06 12.73 -17.45
N ASN A 3 51.75 11.50 -17.01
CA ASN A 3 50.38 11.02 -16.86
C ASN A 3 50.12 10.71 -15.39
N THR A 4 48.96 11.13 -14.90
CA THR A 4 48.52 10.84 -13.53
C THR A 4 47.94 9.42 -13.44
N CYS A 5 48.46 8.61 -12.52
CA CYS A 5 47.96 7.26 -12.27
C CYS A 5 46.54 7.31 -11.69
N THR A 6 45.60 6.60 -12.28
CA THR A 6 44.20 6.61 -11.86
C THR A 6 43.93 5.78 -10.59
N MET A 7 44.90 5.00 -10.11
CA MET A 7 44.80 4.21 -8.87
C MET A 7 45.44 4.89 -7.66
N CYS A 8 46.52 5.66 -7.83
CA CYS A 8 47.20 6.36 -6.72
C CYS A 8 47.27 7.88 -6.87
N LEU A 9 46.75 8.44 -7.96
CA LEU A 9 46.66 9.88 -8.24
C LEU A 9 48.01 10.61 -8.27
N LYS A 10 49.11 9.88 -8.48
CA LYS A 10 50.47 10.42 -8.62
C LYS A 10 50.91 10.46 -10.08
N ASP A 11 51.79 11.41 -10.39
CA ASP A 11 52.28 11.71 -11.73
C ASP A 11 53.51 10.88 -12.11
N TYR A 12 53.46 10.24 -13.29
CA TYR A 12 54.57 9.42 -13.79
C TYR A 12 54.81 9.64 -15.28
N THR A 13 56.08 9.67 -15.67
CA THR A 13 56.52 9.68 -17.07
C THR A 13 56.35 8.30 -17.72
N ALA A 14 56.60 7.22 -16.95
CA ALA A 14 56.48 5.83 -17.39
C ALA A 14 55.30 5.11 -16.72
N LEU A 15 54.07 5.61 -16.93
CA LEU A 15 52.87 5.11 -16.26
C LEU A 15 52.63 3.60 -16.46
N ASN A 16 52.93 3.05 -17.64
CA ASN A 16 52.75 1.63 -17.93
C ASN A 16 53.63 0.76 -17.00
N GLN A 17 54.91 1.13 -16.83
CA GLN A 17 55.83 0.42 -15.94
C GLN A 17 55.39 0.55 -14.48
N HIS A 18 54.93 1.73 -14.08
CA HIS A 18 54.40 1.98 -12.74
C HIS A 18 53.20 1.07 -12.40
N LEU A 19 52.25 0.93 -13.32
CA LEU A 19 51.07 0.05 -13.13
C LEU A 19 51.46 -1.42 -12.94
N ILE A 20 52.51 -1.89 -13.61
CA ILE A 20 53.01 -3.27 -13.46
C ILE A 20 53.73 -3.44 -12.13
N VAL A 21 54.67 -2.54 -11.81
CA VAL A 21 55.58 -2.71 -10.68
C VAL A 21 54.87 -2.44 -9.35
N THR A 22 54.13 -1.34 -9.27
CA THR A 22 53.52 -0.83 -8.04
C THR A 22 52.11 -1.36 -7.83
N HIS A 23 51.27 -1.33 -8.87
CA HIS A 23 49.86 -1.74 -8.77
C HIS A 23 49.59 -3.18 -9.21
N LYS A 24 50.63 -3.91 -9.64
CA LYS A 24 50.54 -5.31 -10.09
C LYS A 24 49.46 -5.56 -11.14
N VAL A 25 49.21 -4.59 -12.02
CA VAL A 25 48.26 -4.73 -13.13
C VAL A 25 48.87 -5.60 -14.23
N LEU A 26 48.74 -6.91 -14.07
CA LEU A 26 49.32 -7.90 -14.98
C LEU A 26 48.47 -8.08 -16.25
N ASN A 27 47.15 -7.90 -16.15
CA ASN A 27 46.24 -7.97 -17.30
C ASN A 27 46.58 -6.86 -18.31
N LYS A 28 46.92 -7.27 -19.54
CA LYS A 28 47.39 -6.36 -20.60
C LYS A 28 46.26 -5.46 -21.10
N GLU A 29 45.05 -5.97 -21.20
CA GLU A 29 43.88 -5.24 -21.71
C GLU A 29 43.42 -4.18 -20.70
N GLU A 30 43.34 -4.55 -19.42
CA GLU A 30 43.12 -3.63 -18.31
C GLU A 30 44.17 -2.52 -18.28
N ARG A 31 45.47 -2.88 -18.40
CA ARG A 31 46.56 -1.91 -18.37
C ARG A 31 46.50 -0.91 -19.52
N VAL A 32 46.13 -1.37 -20.73
CA VAL A 32 45.92 -0.48 -21.89
C VAL A 32 44.77 0.50 -21.63
N LEU A 33 43.68 0.05 -21.01
CA LEU A 33 42.54 0.90 -20.66
C LEU A 33 42.92 1.96 -19.61
N LEU A 34 43.67 1.59 -18.58
CA LEU A 34 44.13 2.53 -17.53
C LEU A 34 45.10 3.59 -18.08
N VAL A 35 46.01 3.21 -18.99
CA VAL A 35 46.91 4.17 -19.65
C VAL A 35 46.14 5.11 -20.58
N LYS A 36 45.14 4.60 -21.31
CA LYS A 36 44.26 5.43 -22.16
C LYS A 36 43.40 6.38 -21.32
N LEU A 37 42.93 5.94 -20.17
CA LEU A 37 42.16 6.74 -19.21
C LEU A 37 43.00 7.90 -18.66
N ALA A 38 44.22 7.63 -18.21
CA ALA A 38 45.15 8.65 -17.74
C ALA A 38 45.54 9.65 -18.83
N GLY A 39 45.64 9.20 -20.09
CA GLY A 39 45.98 10.06 -21.23
C GLY A 39 44.79 10.76 -21.89
N GLY A 40 43.55 10.44 -21.52
CA GLY A 40 42.33 11.00 -22.13
C GLY A 40 42.11 10.65 -23.61
N LYS A 41 42.82 9.64 -24.15
CA LYS A 41 42.84 9.28 -25.58
C LYS A 41 41.84 8.15 -25.89
N ILE A 42 40.56 8.43 -25.67
CA ILE A 42 39.45 7.48 -25.92
C ILE A 42 38.52 8.04 -26.98
N ASP A 43 38.12 7.18 -27.92
CA ASP A 43 37.18 7.55 -28.98
C ASP A 43 35.75 7.60 -28.42
N VAL A 44 35.15 8.80 -28.43
CA VAL A 44 33.79 9.07 -27.95
C VAL A 44 32.81 9.41 -29.08
N ARG A 45 33.18 9.11 -30.33
CA ARG A 45 32.37 9.44 -31.52
C ARG A 45 30.92 9.00 -31.43
N SER A 46 30.67 7.79 -30.93
CA SER A 46 29.34 7.14 -30.88
C SER A 46 28.57 7.40 -29.58
N GLN A 47 29.09 8.22 -28.66
CA GLN A 47 28.45 8.50 -27.38
C GLN A 47 27.38 9.59 -27.50
N LYS A 48 26.29 9.46 -26.72
CA LYS A 48 25.20 10.45 -26.67
C LYS A 48 25.69 11.79 -26.10
N CYS A 49 25.02 12.88 -26.47
CA CYS A 49 25.34 14.20 -25.94
C CYS A 49 25.06 14.26 -24.43
N PRO A 50 26.01 14.73 -23.60
CA PRO A 50 25.83 14.83 -22.14
C PRO A 50 25.03 16.06 -21.68
N VAL A 51 24.61 16.94 -22.60
CA VAL A 51 23.85 18.15 -22.26
C VAL A 51 22.38 17.81 -22.03
N PRO A 52 21.79 18.14 -20.86
CA PRO A 52 20.38 17.91 -20.57
C PRO A 52 19.47 18.58 -21.62
N ALA A 53 18.43 17.87 -22.05
CA ALA A 53 17.47 18.32 -23.07
C ALA A 53 18.04 18.57 -24.48
N CYS A 54 19.27 18.12 -24.78
CA CYS A 54 19.74 18.09 -26.16
C CYS A 54 18.98 17.02 -26.97
N VAL A 55 18.25 17.45 -27.99
CA VAL A 55 17.44 16.59 -28.88
C VAL A 55 18.25 15.97 -30.03
N ALA A 56 19.52 16.32 -30.17
CA ALA A 56 20.37 15.75 -31.21
C ALA A 56 20.72 14.28 -30.90
N THR A 57 20.08 13.36 -31.62
CA THR A 57 20.29 11.91 -31.48
C THR A 57 21.32 11.36 -32.46
N THR A 58 21.67 12.11 -33.52
CA THR A 58 22.60 11.68 -34.57
C THR A 58 23.63 12.77 -34.89
N PHE A 59 24.91 12.45 -34.71
CA PHE A 59 26.05 13.29 -35.10
C PHE A 59 27.27 12.41 -35.37
N SER A 60 28.14 12.82 -36.31
CA SER A 60 29.32 12.02 -36.70
C SER A 60 30.45 12.06 -35.67
N ARG A 61 30.55 13.14 -34.89
CA ARG A 61 31.56 13.33 -33.83
C ARG A 61 31.03 14.15 -32.68
N LEU A 62 30.97 13.55 -31.48
CA LEU A 62 30.55 14.23 -30.25
C LEU A 62 31.35 15.50 -29.96
N ASP A 63 32.68 15.49 -30.09
CA ASP A 63 33.51 16.68 -29.83
C ASP A 63 33.16 17.88 -30.73
N ARG A 64 32.72 17.61 -31.98
CA ARG A 64 32.32 18.65 -32.94
C ARG A 64 30.91 19.15 -32.63
N HIS A 65 29.99 18.24 -32.32
CA HIS A 65 28.67 18.59 -31.85
C HIS A 65 28.74 19.47 -30.60
N MET A 66 29.65 19.18 -29.66
CA MET A 66 29.79 20.02 -28.47
C MET A 66 30.16 21.49 -28.75
N LYS A 67 30.71 21.80 -29.93
CA LYS A 67 30.98 23.18 -30.32
C LYS A 67 29.70 23.97 -30.60
N THR A 68 28.61 23.31 -31.02
CA THR A 68 27.31 23.95 -31.34
C THR A 68 26.52 24.37 -30.10
N HIS A 69 26.92 23.94 -28.91
CA HIS A 69 26.33 24.37 -27.64
C HIS A 69 26.89 25.74 -27.22
N PHE A 70 26.41 26.84 -27.83
CA PHE A 70 26.89 28.20 -27.55
C PHE A 70 26.63 28.65 -26.11
N GLU A 71 25.66 28.05 -25.44
CA GLU A 71 25.30 28.28 -24.04
C GLU A 71 26.34 27.76 -23.03
N LEU A 72 27.32 26.97 -23.49
CA LEU A 72 28.37 26.42 -22.64
C LEU A 72 29.74 27.06 -22.93
N SER A 73 30.47 27.39 -21.86
CA SER A 73 31.87 27.84 -21.96
C SER A 73 32.77 26.72 -22.54
N ALA A 74 33.90 27.10 -23.13
CA ALA A 74 34.89 26.14 -23.62
C ALA A 74 35.41 25.20 -22.52
N ALA A 75 35.60 25.73 -21.30
CA ALA A 75 36.00 24.95 -20.14
C ALA A 75 34.91 23.96 -19.70
N SER A 76 33.64 24.37 -19.72
CA SER A 76 32.49 23.51 -19.40
C SER A 76 32.34 22.38 -20.42
N LYS A 77 32.52 22.67 -21.71
CA LYS A 77 32.52 21.67 -22.79
C LYS A 77 33.61 20.62 -22.61
N ASP A 78 34.84 21.05 -22.30
CA ASP A 78 35.96 20.13 -22.06
C ASP A 78 35.73 19.25 -20.81
N LYS A 79 35.17 19.84 -19.73
CA LYS A 79 34.79 19.10 -18.53
C LYS A 79 33.76 18.01 -18.82
N LEU A 80 32.72 18.32 -19.59
CA LEU A 80 31.69 17.34 -19.99
C LEU A 80 32.26 16.22 -20.87
N LEU A 81 33.13 16.54 -21.82
CA LEU A 81 33.80 15.53 -22.65
C LEU A 81 34.72 14.63 -21.84
N LYS A 82 35.43 15.17 -20.83
CA LYS A 82 36.22 14.36 -19.87
C LYS A 82 35.34 13.40 -19.08
N VAL A 83 34.15 13.82 -18.65
CA VAL A 83 33.18 12.95 -17.95
C VAL A 83 32.71 11.82 -18.86
N VAL A 84 32.36 12.10 -20.11
CA VAL A 84 31.92 11.07 -21.07
C VAL A 84 33.04 10.06 -21.35
N ARG A 85 34.28 10.53 -21.54
CA ARG A 85 35.46 9.65 -21.75
C ARG A 85 35.71 8.76 -20.53
N LYS A 86 35.60 9.31 -19.31
CA LYS A 86 35.75 8.55 -18.07
C LYS A 86 34.66 7.49 -17.95
N ARG A 87 33.40 7.83 -18.21
CA ARG A 87 32.26 6.88 -18.15
C ARG A 87 32.44 5.71 -19.10
N LEU A 88 32.68 5.99 -20.38
CA LEU A 88 32.88 4.95 -21.39
C LEU A 88 34.01 3.98 -21.02
N MET A 89 35.07 4.46 -20.37
CA MET A 89 36.15 3.61 -19.89
C MET A 89 35.78 2.73 -18.72
N LEU A 90 35.02 3.24 -17.77
CA LEU A 90 34.53 2.44 -16.66
C LEU A 90 33.57 1.36 -17.16
N ASP A 91 32.71 1.68 -18.12
CA ASP A 91 31.82 0.70 -18.78
C ASP A 91 32.63 -0.38 -19.52
N THR A 92 33.73 0.01 -20.18
CA THR A 92 34.62 -0.93 -20.87
C THR A 92 35.40 -1.81 -19.88
N LEU A 93 35.83 -1.27 -18.74
CA LEU A 93 36.47 -2.03 -17.66
C LEU A 93 35.49 -3.00 -17.00
N ALA A 94 34.25 -2.58 -16.79
CA ALA A 94 33.18 -3.43 -16.27
C ALA A 94 32.86 -4.58 -17.25
N ALA A 95 32.74 -4.27 -18.55
CA ALA A 95 32.55 -5.27 -19.59
C ALA A 95 33.71 -6.27 -19.64
N LEU A 96 34.96 -5.78 -19.55
CA LEU A 96 36.13 -6.65 -19.50
C LEU A 96 36.09 -7.54 -18.25
N ARG A 97 35.73 -7.02 -17.07
CA ARG A 97 35.62 -7.84 -15.86
C ARG A 97 34.52 -8.90 -15.99
N ALA A 98 33.40 -8.57 -16.65
CA ALA A 98 32.30 -9.51 -16.88
C ALA A 98 32.69 -10.70 -17.77
N THR A 99 33.71 -10.57 -18.62
CA THR A 99 34.24 -11.70 -19.42
C THR A 99 35.04 -12.73 -18.60
N ASN A 100 35.28 -12.46 -17.31
CA ASN A 100 36.08 -13.28 -16.41
C ASN A 100 37.48 -13.63 -16.99
N PRO A 101 38.33 -12.62 -17.23
CA PRO A 101 39.59 -12.80 -17.95
C PRO A 101 40.53 -13.75 -17.20
N THR A 102 41.26 -14.59 -17.95
CA THR A 102 42.19 -15.60 -17.42
C THR A 102 43.26 -15.02 -16.50
N VAL A 103 43.68 -13.77 -16.77
CA VAL A 103 44.49 -12.98 -15.85
C VAL A 103 43.56 -12.02 -15.09
N PRO A 104 43.38 -12.18 -13.77
CA PRO A 104 42.47 -11.36 -12.98
C PRO A 104 42.79 -9.87 -13.08
N MET A 105 41.73 -9.07 -13.15
CA MET A 105 41.84 -7.61 -13.11
C MET A 105 42.09 -7.11 -11.68
N VAL A 106 42.89 -6.06 -11.51
CA VAL A 106 43.29 -5.53 -10.19
C VAL A 106 42.64 -4.18 -9.88
N SER A 107 42.39 -3.35 -10.88
CA SER A 107 41.67 -2.08 -10.71
C SER A 107 40.23 -2.35 -10.30
N ARG A 108 39.70 -1.53 -9.38
CA ARG A 108 38.31 -1.56 -8.90
C ARG A 108 37.54 -0.29 -9.25
N LEU A 109 38.08 0.53 -10.14
CA LEU A 109 37.58 1.87 -10.45
C LEU A 109 36.12 1.91 -10.94
N ASP A 110 35.63 0.83 -11.53
CA ASP A 110 34.24 0.66 -11.98
C ASP A 110 33.34 0.00 -10.91
N VAL A 111 33.91 -0.66 -9.91
CA VAL A 111 33.19 -1.14 -8.72
C VAL A 111 32.99 -0.01 -7.71
N ASP A 112 34.03 0.80 -7.48
CA ASP A 112 34.00 1.92 -6.53
C ASP A 112 33.04 3.04 -7.00
N ARG A 113 32.87 3.22 -8.32
CA ARG A 113 31.85 4.12 -8.89
C ARG A 113 30.42 3.65 -8.67
N ALA A 114 30.16 2.33 -8.66
CA ALA A 114 28.80 1.84 -8.43
C ALA A 114 28.34 2.15 -6.99
N SER A 115 29.26 2.08 -6.01
CA SER A 115 29.00 2.51 -4.64
C SER A 115 28.88 4.04 -4.50
N GLU A 116 29.72 4.82 -5.18
CA GLU A 116 29.64 6.29 -5.16
C GLU A 116 28.39 6.81 -5.90
N GLU A 117 27.92 6.15 -6.97
CA GLU A 117 26.68 6.50 -7.67
C GLU A 117 25.43 6.17 -6.84
N GLU A 118 25.45 5.10 -6.03
CA GLU A 118 24.41 4.78 -5.05
C GLU A 118 24.36 5.82 -3.91
N GLU A 119 25.51 6.24 -3.38
CA GLU A 119 25.59 7.27 -2.34
C GLU A 119 25.19 8.66 -2.88
N GLU A 120 25.62 9.06 -4.08
CA GLU A 120 25.20 10.31 -4.73
C GLU A 120 23.72 10.29 -5.16
N GLU A 121 23.14 9.13 -5.48
CA GLU A 121 21.70 8.99 -5.74
C GLU A 121 20.89 9.10 -4.46
N GLU A 122 21.38 8.59 -3.32
CA GLU A 122 20.79 8.82 -2.01
C GLU A 122 20.84 10.30 -1.59
N GLU A 123 21.97 11.00 -1.80
CA GLU A 123 22.10 12.44 -1.51
C GLU A 123 21.24 13.31 -2.45
N ARG A 124 21.21 13.01 -3.76
CA ARG A 124 20.30 13.68 -4.72
C ARG A 124 18.84 13.44 -4.37
N ASN A 125 18.47 12.25 -3.89
CA ASN A 125 17.13 11.96 -3.43
C ASN A 125 16.78 12.74 -2.16
N GLU A 126 17.72 12.99 -1.25
CA GLU A 126 17.49 13.84 -0.07
C GLU A 126 17.29 15.31 -0.44
N ASP A 127 18.09 15.84 -1.37
CA ASP A 127 17.96 17.21 -1.90
C ASP A 127 16.67 17.39 -2.73
N GLU A 128 16.31 16.41 -3.55
CA GLU A 128 15.04 16.42 -4.30
C GLU A 128 13.85 16.31 -3.34
N VAL A 129 13.95 15.51 -2.26
CA VAL A 129 12.94 15.46 -1.20
C VAL A 129 12.88 16.78 -0.43
N ALA A 130 14.00 17.48 -0.20
CA ALA A 130 14.02 18.80 0.42
C ALA A 130 13.36 19.85 -0.49
N ASN A 131 13.63 19.80 -1.79
CA ASN A 131 13.06 20.71 -2.78
C ASN A 131 11.55 20.44 -3.00
N LEU A 132 11.13 19.18 -2.99
CA LEU A 132 9.73 18.77 -3.01
C LEU A 132 9.00 19.20 -1.74
N LYS A 133 9.64 19.13 -0.56
CA LYS A 133 9.10 19.69 0.68
C LYS A 133 8.90 21.20 0.58
N GLY A 134 9.88 21.93 0.04
CA GLY A 134 9.74 23.37 -0.23
C GLY A 134 8.60 23.69 -1.19
N THR A 135 8.47 22.91 -2.27
CA THR A 135 7.37 23.04 -3.24
C THR A 135 6.01 22.74 -2.61
N ILE A 136 5.92 21.72 -1.73
CA ILE A 136 4.70 21.40 -0.97
C ILE A 136 4.33 22.56 -0.03
N VAL A 137 5.29 23.22 0.60
CA VAL A 137 5.04 24.41 1.43
C VAL A 137 4.48 25.54 0.56
N SER A 138 5.12 25.85 -0.57
CA SER A 138 4.64 26.88 -1.50
C SER A 138 3.25 26.57 -2.08
N LEU A 139 2.95 25.30 -2.40
CA LEU A 139 1.64 24.88 -2.88
C LEU A 139 0.57 24.96 -1.77
N ASN A 140 0.93 24.65 -0.53
CA ASN A 140 0.01 24.83 0.60
C ASN A 140 -0.27 26.31 0.88
N ASP A 141 0.72 27.19 0.72
CA ASP A 141 0.53 28.64 0.84
C ASP A 141 -0.35 29.18 -0.29
N ALA A 142 -0.12 28.75 -1.53
CA ALA A 142 -0.98 29.07 -2.67
C ALA A 142 -2.41 28.53 -2.47
N LEU A 143 -2.56 27.32 -1.94
CA LEU A 143 -3.86 26.75 -1.58
C LEU A 143 -4.55 27.57 -0.49
N HIS A 144 -3.82 28.02 0.54
CA HIS A 144 -4.35 28.90 1.58
C HIS A 144 -4.79 30.26 1.02
N GLN A 145 -4.03 30.84 0.08
CA GLN A 145 -4.42 32.07 -0.61
C GLN A 145 -5.65 31.87 -1.49
N ALA A 146 -5.72 30.79 -2.27
CA ALA A 146 -6.89 30.44 -3.10
C ALA A 146 -8.14 30.15 -2.24
N GLN A 147 -7.97 29.54 -1.07
CA GLN A 147 -9.03 29.40 -0.08
C GLN A 147 -9.47 30.75 0.49
N GLY A 148 -8.53 31.67 0.73
CA GLY A 148 -8.83 33.05 1.12
C GLY A 148 -9.66 33.79 0.05
N TYR A 149 -9.30 33.63 -1.22
CA TYR A 149 -10.05 34.22 -2.34
C TYR A 149 -11.45 33.62 -2.47
N ASN A 150 -11.58 32.30 -2.33
CA ASN A 150 -12.87 31.61 -2.28
C ASN A 150 -13.73 32.07 -1.11
N ARG A 151 -13.15 32.35 0.07
CA ARG A 151 -13.89 32.93 1.20
C ARG A 151 -14.46 34.30 0.83
N LYS A 152 -13.65 35.20 0.24
CA LYS A 152 -14.11 36.53 -0.20
C LYS A 152 -15.24 36.44 -1.24
N LEU A 153 -15.09 35.57 -2.24
CA LEU A 153 -16.12 35.30 -3.26
C LEU A 153 -17.43 34.77 -2.64
N ARG A 154 -17.33 33.85 -1.68
CA ARG A 154 -18.51 33.32 -0.96
C ARG A 154 -19.20 34.39 -0.12
N THR A 155 -18.45 35.24 0.58
CA THR A 155 -19.02 36.36 1.35
C THR A 155 -19.74 37.34 0.42
N ALA A 156 -19.16 37.66 -0.74
CA ALA A 156 -19.79 38.50 -1.76
C ALA A 156 -21.07 37.86 -2.31
N HIS A 157 -21.05 36.55 -2.59
CA HIS A 157 -22.21 35.81 -3.06
C HIS A 157 -23.35 35.76 -2.04
N LEU A 158 -23.04 35.51 -0.76
CA LEU A 158 -24.00 35.55 0.34
C LEU A 158 -24.60 36.95 0.55
N ALA A 159 -23.79 38.00 0.39
CA ALA A 159 -24.28 39.38 0.45
C ALA A 159 -25.25 39.70 -0.70
N LEU A 160 -24.93 39.22 -1.92
CA LEU A 160 -25.82 39.31 -3.08
C LEU A 160 -27.12 38.53 -2.87
N GLN A 161 -27.06 37.31 -2.33
CA GLN A 161 -28.24 36.53 -1.98
C GLN A 161 -29.11 37.20 -0.91
N ARG A 162 -28.50 37.86 0.10
CA ARG A 162 -29.25 38.62 1.11
C ARG A 162 -29.96 39.83 0.50
N LYS A 163 -29.31 40.56 -0.42
CA LYS A 163 -29.95 41.64 -1.19
C LYS A 163 -31.11 41.11 -2.05
N TYR A 164 -30.91 39.97 -2.72
CA TYR A 164 -31.95 39.31 -3.50
C TYR A 164 -33.14 38.85 -2.65
N ALA A 165 -32.89 38.27 -1.46
CA ALA A 165 -33.93 37.86 -0.51
C ALA A 165 -34.65 39.05 0.14
N GLN A 166 -33.98 40.19 0.35
CA GLN A 166 -34.62 41.43 0.79
C GLN A 166 -35.56 41.98 -0.29
N LEU A 167 -35.14 41.95 -1.56
CA LEU A 167 -36.00 42.30 -2.70
C LEU A 167 -37.20 41.34 -2.84
N GLN A 168 -37.02 40.04 -2.56
CA GLN A 168 -38.12 39.07 -2.53
C GLN A 168 -39.07 39.27 -1.33
N LYS A 169 -38.57 39.68 -0.15
CA LYS A 169 -39.41 39.97 1.03
C LYS A 169 -40.22 41.25 0.90
N THR A 170 -39.78 42.22 0.07
CA THR A 170 -40.61 43.38 -0.26
C THR A 170 -41.81 43.00 -1.13
N VAL A 171 -41.84 41.77 -1.67
CA VAL A 171 -42.90 41.25 -2.54
C VAL A 171 -43.88 40.31 -1.81
N GLN A 172 -43.59 39.87 -0.58
CA GLN A 172 -44.46 38.95 0.17
C GLN A 172 -44.67 39.42 1.62
N VAL A 173 -45.67 40.26 1.81
CA VAL A 173 -46.38 40.45 3.09
C VAL A 173 -47.80 39.97 2.87
N PHE A 174 -48.14 38.75 3.30
CA PHE A 174 -49.46 38.30 3.75
C PHE A 174 -49.34 36.82 4.20
N GLY A 175 -49.89 36.48 5.38
CA GLY A 175 -50.23 35.09 5.74
C GLY A 175 -49.63 34.55 7.04
N THR A 176 -50.53 34.32 8.01
CA THR A 176 -50.39 33.93 9.42
C THR A 176 -50.15 32.43 9.68
N ALA A 177 -49.60 32.06 10.85
CA ALA A 177 -50.28 31.25 11.90
C ALA A 177 -49.30 30.65 12.96
N GLU A 178 -49.85 30.49 14.17
CA GLU A 178 -49.30 30.17 15.50
C GLU A 178 -48.92 28.69 15.73
N PRO A 179 -48.00 28.34 16.67
CA PRO A 179 -47.80 26.94 17.08
C PRO A 179 -48.22 26.62 18.54
N LEU A 180 -48.89 25.48 18.70
CA LEU A 180 -49.24 24.81 19.96
C LEU A 180 -48.03 24.12 20.62
N ALA A 181 -48.03 24.14 21.96
CA ALA A 181 -47.02 23.54 22.85
C ALA A 181 -47.12 22.01 22.97
N PRO A 182 -46.06 21.35 23.47
CA PRO A 182 -46.30 20.24 24.40
C PRO A 182 -45.34 20.15 25.61
N LEU A 183 -46.00 19.99 26.77
CA LEU A 183 -45.80 19.05 27.89
C LEU A 183 -44.39 18.60 28.33
N GLN A 184 -44.16 18.81 29.63
CA GLN A 184 -43.11 18.19 30.46
C GLN A 184 -43.53 16.79 30.91
N THR A 185 -42.58 15.84 31.02
CA THR A 185 -42.62 14.77 32.03
C THR A 185 -41.24 14.21 32.41
N SER A 186 -41.12 14.04 33.72
CA SER A 186 -40.46 13.00 34.53
C SER A 186 -38.94 12.80 34.56
N GLU A 187 -38.49 12.78 35.82
CA GLU A 187 -37.23 12.33 36.38
C GLU A 187 -36.88 10.87 36.03
N ALA A 188 -35.58 10.58 35.84
CA ALA A 188 -35.02 9.23 35.94
C ALA A 188 -33.52 9.29 36.28
N GLY A 189 -33.10 8.40 37.18
CA GLY A 189 -31.73 8.25 37.69
C GLY A 189 -30.66 7.79 36.67
N PRO A 190 -29.46 7.42 37.15
CA PRO A 190 -28.21 7.58 36.41
C PRO A 190 -27.89 6.38 35.51
N SER A 191 -28.28 6.42 34.23
CA SER A 191 -27.73 5.44 33.26
C SER A 191 -27.71 5.85 31.78
N CYS A 192 -28.27 7.00 31.40
CA CYS A 192 -28.30 7.42 30.00
C CYS A 192 -27.37 8.62 29.74
N SER A 193 -26.50 8.55 28.73
CA SER A 193 -25.81 9.74 28.23
C SER A 193 -26.85 10.78 27.82
N PRO A 194 -26.72 12.06 28.22
CA PRO A 194 -27.70 13.07 27.87
C PRO A 194 -27.98 13.10 26.37
N GLY A 195 -29.28 13.16 26.01
CA GLY A 195 -29.72 13.23 24.62
C GLY A 195 -29.18 14.48 23.91
N PHE A 196 -29.06 14.39 22.58
CA PHE A 196 -28.69 15.55 21.77
C PHE A 196 -29.84 16.58 21.79
N PRO A 197 -29.56 17.88 21.97
CA PRO A 197 -30.60 18.90 22.06
C PRO A 197 -31.14 19.29 20.68
N ASP A 198 -32.01 18.45 20.11
CA ASP A 198 -32.60 18.65 18.77
C ASP A 198 -33.38 19.97 18.64
N TYR A 199 -33.85 20.56 19.76
CA TYR A 199 -34.53 21.85 19.78
C TYR A 199 -33.61 23.05 19.46
N VAL A 200 -32.29 22.87 19.44
CA VAL A 200 -31.33 23.96 19.20
C VAL A 200 -30.98 24.03 17.72
N ALA A 201 -31.62 24.95 17.00
CA ALA A 201 -31.42 25.16 15.56
C ALA A 201 -29.95 25.31 15.16
N THR A 202 -29.14 26.06 15.92
CA THR A 202 -27.71 26.27 15.64
C THR A 202 -26.93 24.96 15.55
N PHE A 203 -27.20 23.98 16.42
CA PHE A 203 -26.51 22.69 16.37
C PHE A 203 -26.91 21.87 15.14
N ASN A 204 -28.18 21.91 14.76
CA ASN A 204 -28.68 21.17 13.59
C ASN A 204 -28.09 21.72 12.29
N VAL A 205 -28.10 23.04 12.10
CA VAL A 205 -27.48 23.70 10.94
C VAL A 205 -25.99 23.35 10.86
N LEU A 206 -25.28 23.46 11.98
CA LEU A 206 -23.85 23.16 12.04
C LEU A 206 -23.51 21.69 11.73
N LEU A 207 -24.31 20.74 12.24
CA LEU A 207 -24.13 19.32 11.94
C LEU A 207 -24.47 18.99 10.49
N GLU A 208 -25.45 19.66 9.91
CA GLU A 208 -25.83 19.50 8.52
C GLU A 208 -24.76 20.04 7.56
N ASP A 209 -24.20 21.21 7.85
CA ASP A 209 -23.09 21.75 7.06
C ASP A 209 -21.84 20.87 7.19
N PHE A 210 -21.55 20.39 8.40
CA PHE A 210 -20.47 19.43 8.61
C PHE A 210 -20.73 18.11 7.86
N ARG A 211 -21.98 17.63 7.82
CA ARG A 211 -22.38 16.44 7.05
C ARG A 211 -22.07 16.63 5.57
N LYS A 212 -22.58 17.69 4.96
CA LYS A 212 -22.37 18.02 3.54
C LYS A 212 -20.87 18.09 3.20
N LEU A 213 -20.07 18.71 4.07
CA LEU A 213 -18.61 18.75 3.90
C LEU A 213 -17.96 17.35 3.92
N GLN A 214 -18.43 16.47 4.80
CA GLN A 214 -17.87 15.12 4.93
C GLN A 214 -18.33 14.17 3.81
N GLU A 215 -19.55 14.34 3.30
CA GLU A 215 -20.10 13.52 2.21
C GLU A 215 -19.40 13.82 0.88
N ARG A 216 -18.96 15.07 0.65
CA ARG A 216 -18.40 15.53 -0.64
C ARG A 216 -19.47 15.48 -1.77
N PRO A 217 -19.19 16.00 -2.99
CA PRO A 217 -20.19 16.07 -4.05
C PRO A 217 -20.71 14.72 -4.55
N ASP A 218 -19.89 13.66 -4.49
CA ASP A 218 -20.26 12.32 -4.97
C ASP A 218 -19.89 11.23 -3.93
N PRO A 219 -20.71 11.05 -2.88
CA PRO A 219 -20.42 10.11 -1.81
C PRO A 219 -20.77 8.67 -2.19
N SER A 220 -19.81 7.75 -1.99
CA SER A 220 -20.15 6.32 -1.99
C SER A 220 -21.12 5.96 -0.86
N PRO A 221 -21.97 4.92 -1.00
CA PRO A 221 -22.84 4.45 0.08
C PRO A 221 -22.08 4.10 1.37
N LYS A 222 -20.82 3.64 1.24
CA LYS A 222 -19.97 3.37 2.39
C LYS A 222 -19.54 4.66 3.10
N LEU A 223 -19.25 5.72 2.35
CA LEU A 223 -18.94 7.02 2.91
C LEU A 223 -20.15 7.58 3.68
N LEU A 224 -21.36 7.52 3.12
CA LEU A 224 -22.59 7.94 3.79
C LEU A 224 -22.76 7.28 5.17
N ASN A 225 -22.64 5.95 5.22
CA ASN A 225 -22.71 5.19 6.48
C ASN A 225 -21.62 5.61 7.50
N ASN A 226 -20.40 5.88 7.01
CA ASN A 226 -19.30 6.34 7.86
C ASN A 226 -19.56 7.75 8.40
N VAL A 227 -20.14 8.65 7.58
CA VAL A 227 -20.52 10.01 7.98
C VAL A 227 -21.65 9.96 9.00
N GLN A 228 -22.70 9.19 8.78
CA GLN A 228 -23.77 9.00 9.76
C GLN A 228 -23.24 8.49 11.11
N SER A 229 -22.37 7.48 11.09
CA SER A 229 -21.70 6.99 12.29
C SER A 229 -20.87 8.07 12.99
N LYS A 230 -20.22 8.96 12.23
CA LYS A 230 -19.45 10.09 12.76
C LYS A 230 -20.36 11.12 13.42
N LEU A 231 -21.46 11.50 12.76
CA LEU A 231 -22.44 12.45 13.28
C LEU A 231 -23.07 11.93 14.56
N HIS A 232 -23.42 10.63 14.63
CA HIS A 232 -23.93 10.02 15.86
C HIS A 232 -22.97 10.22 17.05
N ARG A 233 -21.67 9.99 16.87
CA ARG A 233 -20.66 10.20 17.93
C ARG A 233 -20.54 11.66 18.34
N ILE A 234 -20.67 12.58 17.39
CA ILE A 234 -20.64 14.02 17.65
C ILE A 234 -21.91 14.43 18.41
N LYS A 235 -23.09 13.95 18.01
CA LYS A 235 -24.36 14.20 18.71
C LYS A 235 -24.29 13.76 20.18
N GLN A 236 -23.75 12.58 20.46
CA GLN A 236 -23.52 12.09 21.83
C GLN A 236 -22.60 13.01 22.65
N PHE A 237 -21.53 13.53 22.03
CA PHE A 237 -20.66 14.52 22.66
C PHE A 237 -21.39 15.84 22.92
N ILE A 238 -22.13 16.37 21.95
CA ILE A 238 -22.87 17.62 22.11
C ILE A 238 -23.90 17.48 23.22
N GLY A 239 -24.67 16.38 23.26
CA GLY A 239 -25.63 16.09 24.33
C GLY A 239 -24.99 16.19 25.71
N TRP A 240 -23.85 15.52 25.90
CA TRP A 240 -23.06 15.63 27.13
C TRP A 240 -22.63 17.07 27.45
N MET A 241 -22.07 17.78 26.48
CA MET A 241 -21.55 19.14 26.69
C MET A 241 -22.67 20.15 26.97
N SER A 242 -23.86 19.95 26.41
CA SER A 242 -25.03 20.81 26.59
C SER A 242 -25.83 20.52 27.87
N HIS A 243 -25.66 19.37 28.50
CA HIS A 243 -26.50 18.94 29.61
C HIS A 243 -26.47 19.95 30.77
N GLY A 244 -27.65 20.40 31.23
CA GLY A 244 -27.78 21.38 32.31
C GLY A 244 -27.17 22.75 32.01
N LYS A 245 -26.98 23.13 30.74
CA LYS A 245 -26.54 24.48 30.34
C LYS A 245 -27.70 25.24 29.71
N THR A 246 -27.76 26.53 29.98
CA THR A 246 -28.68 27.47 29.33
C THR A 246 -28.00 28.13 28.13
N ARG A 247 -28.79 28.75 27.22
CA ARG A 247 -28.29 29.52 26.06
C ARG A 247 -27.41 28.71 25.08
N LEU A 248 -27.82 27.49 24.78
CA LEU A 248 -27.09 26.56 23.90
C LEU A 248 -26.82 27.09 22.49
N GLY A 249 -27.66 27.99 21.98
CA GLY A 249 -27.47 28.60 20.65
C GLY A 249 -26.16 29.38 20.48
N ARG A 250 -25.52 29.80 21.58
CA ARG A 250 -24.22 30.50 21.56
C ARG A 250 -23.01 29.57 21.45
N LEU A 251 -23.22 28.26 21.63
CA LEU A 251 -22.22 27.19 21.57
C LEU A 251 -21.06 27.28 22.59
N GLU A 252 -21.12 28.20 23.56
CA GLU A 252 -20.13 28.36 24.65
C GLU A 252 -19.94 27.06 25.46
N CYS A 253 -20.99 26.24 25.56
CA CYS A 253 -20.93 24.95 26.24
C CYS A 253 -19.88 24.00 25.65
N LEU A 254 -19.50 24.13 24.37
CA LEU A 254 -18.46 23.33 23.73
C LEU A 254 -17.02 23.72 24.14
N CYS A 255 -16.85 24.88 24.80
CA CYS A 255 -15.56 25.41 25.21
C CYS A 255 -15.16 25.01 26.66
N ASP A 256 -16.00 24.23 27.35
CA ASP A 256 -15.81 23.82 28.74
C ASP A 256 -14.80 22.66 28.86
N VAL A 257 -13.54 23.00 29.16
CA VAL A 257 -12.42 22.03 29.25
C VAL A 257 -12.68 20.97 30.32
N ASP A 258 -13.26 21.34 31.46
CA ASP A 258 -13.50 20.41 32.57
C ASP A 258 -14.60 19.40 32.23
N ARG A 259 -15.65 19.84 31.52
CA ARG A 259 -16.66 18.92 30.98
C ARG A 259 -16.09 17.95 29.95
N VAL A 260 -15.15 18.40 29.10
CA VAL A 260 -14.44 17.50 28.18
C VAL A 260 -13.63 16.46 28.95
N ARG A 261 -12.92 16.85 30.00
CA ARG A 261 -12.18 15.90 30.85
C ARG A 261 -13.12 14.88 31.50
N LYS A 262 -14.26 15.33 32.03
CA LYS A 262 -15.29 14.45 32.60
C LYS A 262 -15.86 13.50 31.54
N TRP A 263 -16.12 13.98 30.33
CA TRP A 263 -16.57 13.15 29.22
C TRP A 263 -15.54 12.08 28.85
N VAL A 264 -14.26 12.44 28.72
CA VAL A 264 -13.19 11.47 28.43
C VAL A 264 -13.08 10.41 29.53
N LYS A 265 -13.23 10.80 30.80
CA LYS A 265 -13.29 9.85 31.93
C LYS A 265 -14.52 8.94 31.84
N TYR A 266 -15.69 9.48 31.51
CA TYR A 266 -16.90 8.70 31.28
C TYR A 266 -16.71 7.68 30.14
N GLN A 267 -16.12 8.10 29.02
CA GLN A 267 -15.81 7.21 27.91
C GLN A 267 -14.84 6.09 28.32
N ARG A 268 -13.87 6.36 29.19
CA ARG A 268 -12.98 5.33 29.76
C ARG A 268 -13.70 4.31 30.62
N ALA A 269 -14.70 4.75 31.39
CA ALA A 269 -15.50 3.87 32.23
C ALA A 269 -16.54 3.06 31.43
N SER A 270 -16.79 3.40 30.17
CA SER A 270 -17.71 2.66 29.31
C SER A 270 -17.18 1.26 28.99
N LYS A 271 -18.09 0.29 28.81
CA LYS A 271 -17.76 -1.08 28.38
C LYS A 271 -17.39 -1.18 26.88
N MET A 272 -17.12 -0.07 26.21
CA MET A 272 -16.81 -0.04 24.78
C MET A 272 -15.37 -0.47 24.51
N ALA A 273 -15.14 -1.00 23.31
CA ALA A 273 -13.78 -1.30 22.85
C ALA A 273 -12.93 -0.01 22.79
N LEU A 274 -11.66 -0.13 23.17
CA LEU A 274 -10.72 0.99 23.23
C LEU A 274 -10.58 1.73 21.89
N THR A 275 -10.58 0.99 20.79
CA THR A 275 -10.56 1.55 19.44
C THR A 275 -11.82 2.35 19.14
N THR A 276 -13.00 1.92 19.61
CA THR A 276 -14.27 2.65 19.47
C THR A 276 -14.20 3.98 20.19
N ILE A 277 -13.74 4.02 21.44
CA ILE A 277 -13.57 5.26 22.21
C ILE A 277 -12.65 6.24 21.47
N LEU A 278 -11.55 5.74 20.90
CA LEU A 278 -10.64 6.57 20.11
C LEU A 278 -11.32 7.18 18.86
N HIS A 279 -12.28 6.47 18.24
CA HIS A 279 -13.07 7.04 17.13
C HIS A 279 -13.97 8.19 17.61
N TYR A 280 -14.61 8.07 18.78
CA TYR A 280 -15.38 9.18 19.38
C TYR A 280 -14.48 10.41 19.54
N LEU A 281 -13.33 10.27 20.21
CA LEU A 281 -12.42 11.40 20.45
C LEU A 281 -11.93 12.03 19.14
N LYS A 282 -11.53 11.21 18.16
CA LYS A 282 -11.05 11.70 16.85
C LYS A 282 -12.14 12.41 16.05
N ASN A 283 -13.36 11.89 16.05
CA ASN A 283 -14.49 12.47 15.34
C ASN A 283 -14.91 13.80 15.96
N VAL A 284 -14.97 13.86 17.30
CA VAL A 284 -15.23 15.12 18.02
C VAL A 284 -14.12 16.14 17.78
N ARG A 285 -12.84 15.76 17.87
CA ARG A 285 -11.74 16.66 17.53
C ARG A 285 -11.88 17.22 16.12
N GLN A 286 -12.19 16.38 15.14
CA GLN A 286 -12.38 16.83 13.75
C GLN A 286 -13.52 17.86 13.63
N PHE A 287 -14.63 17.62 14.32
CA PHE A 287 -15.77 18.54 14.36
C PHE A 287 -15.43 19.88 15.03
N LEU A 288 -14.69 19.86 16.15
CA LEU A 288 -14.27 21.10 16.82
C LEU A 288 -13.25 21.89 15.98
N VAL A 289 -12.37 21.21 15.24
CA VAL A 289 -11.48 21.87 14.26
C VAL A 289 -12.31 22.55 13.17
N TYR A 290 -13.36 21.88 12.66
CA TYR A 290 -14.28 22.49 11.69
C TYR A 290 -14.95 23.76 12.24
N ILE A 291 -15.48 23.72 13.47
CA ILE A 291 -16.07 24.91 14.12
C ILE A 291 -15.03 26.04 14.29
N GLN A 292 -13.78 25.68 14.58
CA GLN A 292 -12.69 26.66 14.74
C GLN A 292 -12.39 27.40 13.44
N GLU A 293 -12.46 26.70 12.32
CA GLU A 293 -12.20 27.24 10.99
C GLU A 293 -13.40 28.02 10.44
N ILE A 294 -14.62 27.54 10.72
CA ILE A 294 -15.89 28.08 10.22
C ILE A 294 -16.87 28.22 11.40
N PRO A 295 -16.69 29.22 12.29
CA PRO A 295 -17.61 29.46 13.39
C PRO A 295 -18.94 30.01 12.86
N PRO A 296 -20.10 29.52 13.33
CA PRO A 296 -21.39 30.08 12.96
C PRO A 296 -21.51 31.57 13.34
N ASP A 297 -22.15 32.38 12.51
CA ASP A 297 -22.32 33.83 12.74
C ASP A 297 -22.98 34.14 14.09
N ALA A 298 -23.90 33.28 14.54
CA ALA A 298 -24.61 33.41 15.82
C ALA A 298 -23.83 32.86 17.04
N SER A 299 -22.61 32.36 16.83
CA SER A 299 -21.80 31.76 17.90
C SER A 299 -20.99 32.82 18.66
N HIS A 300 -20.88 32.67 19.98
CA HIS A 300 -20.02 33.50 20.83
C HIS A 300 -18.69 32.79 21.18
N ILE A 301 -18.32 31.78 20.39
CA ILE A 301 -17.09 31.01 20.62
C ILE A 301 -15.87 31.86 20.29
N LYS A 302 -15.02 32.10 21.28
CA LYS A 302 -13.67 32.64 21.04
C LYS A 302 -12.78 31.54 20.47
N LYS A 303 -12.06 31.84 19.39
CA LYS A 303 -11.10 30.89 18.77
C LYS A 303 -10.06 30.35 19.76
N GLY A 304 -9.65 31.16 20.74
CA GLY A 304 -8.70 30.76 21.79
C GLY A 304 -9.23 29.68 22.72
N ASP A 305 -10.50 29.76 23.11
CA ASP A 305 -11.11 28.80 24.05
C ASP A 305 -11.34 27.45 23.38
N LEU A 306 -11.80 27.46 22.14
CA LEU A 306 -11.93 26.24 21.34
C LEU A 306 -10.57 25.57 21.07
N LYS A 307 -9.50 26.37 20.85
CA LYS A 307 -8.13 25.86 20.73
C LYS A 307 -7.66 25.15 22.00
N ARG A 308 -8.03 25.63 23.19
CA ARG A 308 -7.73 24.97 24.47
C ARG A 308 -8.42 23.60 24.56
N VAL A 309 -9.70 23.52 24.21
CA VAL A 309 -10.44 22.25 24.17
C VAL A 309 -9.85 21.26 23.16
N ILE A 310 -9.52 21.71 21.95
CA ILE A 310 -8.89 20.86 20.93
C ILE A 310 -7.53 20.33 21.42
N ARG A 311 -6.73 21.14 22.11
CA ARG A 311 -5.46 20.71 22.73
C ARG A 311 -5.69 19.65 23.81
N GLU A 312 -6.65 19.85 24.70
CA GLU A 312 -7.00 18.87 25.74
C GLU A 312 -7.45 17.53 25.14
N LEU A 313 -8.31 17.56 24.11
CA LEU A 313 -8.71 16.36 23.38
C LEU A 313 -7.54 15.69 22.67
N THR A 314 -6.62 16.48 22.10
CA THR A 314 -5.42 15.95 21.44
C THR A 314 -4.48 15.27 22.44
N ALA A 315 -4.25 15.89 23.60
CA ALA A 315 -3.47 15.30 24.69
C ALA A 315 -4.13 14.01 25.19
N SER A 316 -5.46 14.03 25.37
CA SER A 316 -6.24 12.85 25.71
C SER A 316 -6.05 11.76 24.66
N ILE A 317 -6.24 12.03 23.37
CA ILE A 317 -6.04 11.07 22.26
C ILE A 317 -4.62 10.47 22.31
N ARG A 318 -3.59 11.29 22.52
CA ARG A 318 -2.19 10.82 22.60
C ARG A 318 -1.99 9.84 23.75
N SER A 319 -2.65 10.06 24.89
CA SER A 319 -2.56 9.16 26.04
C SER A 319 -3.12 7.75 25.73
N TRP A 320 -3.91 7.57 24.68
CA TRP A 320 -4.42 6.25 24.25
C TRP A 320 -3.46 5.49 23.34
N SER A 321 -2.38 6.11 22.84
CA SER A 321 -1.47 5.46 21.89
C SER A 321 -0.90 4.15 22.44
N ARG A 322 -0.38 4.17 23.67
CA ARG A 322 0.17 2.97 24.34
C ARG A 322 -0.91 1.90 24.61
N PRO A 323 -2.06 2.21 25.23
CA PRO A 323 -3.16 1.25 25.37
C PRO A 323 -3.66 0.64 24.05
N VAL A 324 -3.72 1.42 22.97
CA VAL A 324 -4.08 0.92 21.63
C VAL A 324 -3.06 -0.11 21.15
N VAL A 325 -1.77 0.19 21.29
CA VAL A 325 -0.70 -0.74 20.88
C VAL A 325 -0.78 -2.03 21.70
N ILE A 326 -0.94 -1.94 23.02
CA ILE A 326 -1.11 -3.12 23.88
C ILE A 326 -2.35 -3.94 23.47
N HIS A 327 -3.47 -3.29 23.17
CA HIS A 327 -4.66 -3.97 22.66
C HIS A 327 -4.40 -4.65 21.31
N GLN A 328 -3.69 -3.99 20.40
CA GLN A 328 -3.30 -4.58 19.10
C GLN A 328 -2.40 -5.80 19.28
N LEU A 329 -1.45 -5.77 20.20
CA LEU A 329 -0.60 -6.91 20.56
C LEU A 329 -1.43 -8.07 21.13
N LYS A 330 -2.34 -7.82 22.07
CA LYS A 330 -3.26 -8.85 22.60
C LYS A 330 -4.14 -9.47 21.51
N VAL A 331 -4.59 -8.67 20.55
CA VAL A 331 -5.35 -9.15 19.38
C VAL A 331 -4.47 -10.02 18.48
N LYS A 332 -3.19 -9.65 18.28
CA LYS A 332 -2.23 -10.48 17.53
C LYS A 332 -1.93 -11.79 18.25
N GLU A 333 -1.65 -11.76 19.54
CA GLU A 333 -1.40 -12.97 20.34
C GLU A 333 -2.59 -13.95 20.27
N LYS A 334 -3.83 -13.43 20.38
CA LYS A 334 -5.03 -14.25 20.21
C LYS A 334 -5.13 -14.84 18.82
N LYS A 335 -4.79 -14.07 17.77
CA LYS A 335 -4.79 -14.54 16.39
C LYS A 335 -3.73 -15.63 16.18
N ASP A 336 -2.53 -15.45 16.75
CA ASP A 336 -1.42 -16.39 16.65
C ASP A 336 -1.79 -17.78 17.20
N LYS A 337 -2.42 -17.81 18.38
CA LYS A 337 -2.96 -19.06 19.00
C LYS A 337 -3.98 -19.78 18.12
N THR A 338 -4.66 -19.06 17.24
CA THR A 338 -5.71 -19.58 16.34
C THR A 338 -5.30 -19.60 14.87
N MET A 339 -4.03 -19.33 14.57
CA MET A 339 -3.56 -19.17 13.21
C MET A 339 -3.52 -20.51 12.49
N HIS A 340 -4.11 -20.58 11.30
CA HIS A 340 -4.06 -21.78 10.46
C HIS A 340 -2.63 -22.02 9.97
N SER A 341 -2.15 -23.26 10.06
CA SER A 341 -0.82 -23.62 9.63
C SER A 341 -0.71 -23.62 8.10
N ILE A 342 0.52 -23.57 7.58
CA ILE A 342 0.76 -23.70 6.13
C ILE A 342 0.29 -25.06 5.61
N LYS A 343 0.32 -26.10 6.47
CA LYS A 343 -0.20 -27.43 6.18
C LYS A 343 -1.73 -27.38 6.00
N ASP A 344 -2.44 -26.63 6.83
CA ASP A 344 -3.90 -26.45 6.70
C ASP A 344 -4.27 -25.72 5.42
N LEU A 345 -3.54 -24.65 5.06
CA LEU A 345 -3.78 -23.93 3.80
C LEU A 345 -3.54 -24.83 2.59
N ARG A 346 -2.47 -25.64 2.60
CA ARG A 346 -2.21 -26.63 1.54
C ARG A 346 -3.28 -27.72 1.49
N LYS A 347 -3.72 -28.23 2.65
CA LYS A 347 -4.79 -29.24 2.75
C LYS A 347 -6.11 -28.69 2.23
N CYS A 348 -6.48 -27.46 2.60
CA CYS A 348 -7.63 -26.73 2.07
C CYS A 348 -7.62 -26.72 0.54
N ARG A 349 -6.51 -26.31 -0.09
CA ARG A 349 -6.43 -26.27 -1.55
C ARG A 349 -6.63 -27.62 -2.21
N ARG A 350 -5.98 -28.67 -1.70
CA ARG A 350 -6.14 -30.03 -2.23
C ARG A 350 -7.56 -30.55 -2.09
N LEU A 351 -8.19 -30.35 -0.94
CA LEU A 351 -9.56 -30.79 -0.68
C LEU A 351 -10.57 -30.01 -1.53
N ALA A 352 -10.40 -28.70 -1.68
CA ALA A 352 -11.24 -27.88 -2.53
C ALA A 352 -11.14 -28.29 -4.01
N LEU A 353 -9.93 -28.62 -4.51
CA LEU A 353 -9.73 -29.14 -5.87
C LEU A 353 -10.51 -30.43 -6.15
N VAL A 354 -10.77 -31.24 -5.13
CA VAL A 354 -11.56 -32.48 -5.24
C VAL A 354 -13.06 -32.22 -5.03
N ALA A 355 -13.42 -31.30 -4.14
CA ALA A 355 -14.80 -31.01 -3.78
C ALA A 355 -15.52 -30.18 -4.86
N ILE A 356 -14.85 -29.18 -5.44
CA ILE A 356 -15.47 -28.25 -6.39
C ILE A 356 -16.07 -28.99 -7.61
N PRO A 357 -15.36 -29.90 -8.30
CA PRO A 357 -15.94 -30.63 -9.43
C PRO A 357 -17.16 -31.47 -9.06
N LYS A 358 -17.17 -32.07 -7.86
CA LYS A 358 -18.30 -32.88 -7.37
C LYS A 358 -19.55 -32.02 -7.12
N VAL A 359 -19.36 -30.82 -6.56
CA VAL A 359 -20.46 -29.87 -6.34
C VAL A 359 -20.94 -29.30 -7.68
N ILE A 360 -20.03 -29.06 -8.62
CA ILE A 360 -20.36 -28.65 -10.00
C ILE A 360 -21.24 -29.70 -10.68
N ALA A 361 -20.82 -30.98 -10.69
CA ALA A 361 -21.59 -32.06 -11.31
C ALA A 361 -22.99 -32.19 -10.69
N LYS A 362 -23.09 -32.08 -9.36
CA LYS A 362 -24.38 -32.10 -8.67
C LYS A 362 -25.28 -30.91 -9.07
N LEU A 363 -24.69 -29.73 -9.24
CA LEU A 363 -25.43 -28.54 -9.68
C LEU A 363 -25.88 -28.63 -11.14
N GLU A 364 -25.18 -29.36 -11.99
CA GLU A 364 -25.60 -29.64 -13.37
C GLU A 364 -26.83 -30.56 -13.41
N GLU A 365 -26.95 -31.49 -12.47
CA GLU A 365 -28.13 -32.36 -12.33
C GLU A 365 -29.32 -31.62 -11.67
N GLU A 366 -29.09 -31.02 -10.49
CA GLU A 366 -30.13 -30.34 -9.73
C GLU A 366 -29.64 -29.01 -9.15
N HIS A 367 -30.33 -27.94 -9.54
CA HIS A 367 -30.01 -26.59 -9.09
C HIS A 367 -30.55 -26.29 -7.69
N THR A 368 -29.72 -26.50 -6.66
CA THR A 368 -30.07 -26.12 -5.28
C THR A 368 -29.31 -24.89 -4.78
N THR A 369 -29.98 -24.04 -3.99
CA THR A 369 -29.32 -22.90 -3.33
C THR A 369 -28.24 -23.35 -2.34
N LEU A 370 -28.42 -24.52 -1.70
CA LEU A 370 -27.43 -25.08 -0.78
C LEU A 370 -26.13 -25.42 -1.50
N ASP A 371 -26.20 -26.12 -2.63
CA ASP A 371 -25.02 -26.54 -3.36
C ASP A 371 -24.32 -25.35 -4.05
N ARG A 372 -25.06 -24.33 -4.49
CA ARG A 372 -24.47 -23.04 -4.97
C ARG A 372 -23.67 -22.35 -3.86
N ASN A 373 -24.22 -22.30 -2.65
CA ASN A 373 -23.54 -21.73 -1.49
C ASN A 373 -22.28 -22.54 -1.14
N LYS A 374 -22.33 -23.87 -1.23
CA LYS A 374 -21.17 -24.75 -1.04
C LYS A 374 -20.09 -24.47 -2.09
N LEU A 375 -20.45 -24.43 -3.37
CA LEU A 375 -19.52 -24.12 -4.46
C LEU A 375 -18.80 -22.80 -4.21
N SER A 376 -19.56 -21.76 -3.88
CA SER A 376 -19.02 -20.45 -3.51
C SER A 376 -18.05 -20.56 -2.32
N GLY A 377 -18.44 -21.30 -1.28
CA GLY A 377 -17.59 -21.55 -0.11
C GLY A 377 -16.25 -22.21 -0.44
N TYR A 378 -16.26 -23.27 -1.25
CA TYR A 378 -15.04 -24.00 -1.64
C TYR A 378 -14.13 -23.15 -2.53
N VAL A 379 -14.68 -22.46 -3.54
CA VAL A 379 -13.92 -21.55 -4.41
C VAL A 379 -13.27 -20.43 -3.59
N LEU A 380 -14.03 -19.80 -2.69
CA LEU A 380 -13.51 -18.74 -1.83
C LEU A 380 -12.44 -19.25 -0.86
N ALA A 381 -12.63 -20.44 -0.25
CA ALA A 381 -11.64 -21.04 0.62
C ALA A 381 -10.33 -21.33 -0.14
N TYR A 382 -10.42 -21.84 -1.36
CA TYR A 382 -9.29 -22.08 -2.24
C TYR A 382 -8.53 -20.77 -2.55
N LEU A 383 -9.21 -19.79 -3.16
CA LEU A 383 -8.58 -18.53 -3.59
C LEU A 383 -8.04 -17.71 -2.41
N ALA A 384 -8.78 -17.63 -1.30
CA ALA A 384 -8.33 -16.90 -0.11
C ALA A 384 -7.14 -17.57 0.57
N SER A 385 -7.01 -18.91 0.50
CA SER A 385 -5.84 -19.64 1.02
C SER A 385 -4.59 -19.47 0.17
N PHE A 386 -4.73 -19.04 -1.09
CA PHE A 386 -3.63 -18.79 -2.01
C PHE A 386 -3.19 -17.33 -1.96
N TYR A 387 -4.12 -16.41 -2.23
CA TYR A 387 -3.82 -14.99 -2.38
C TYR A 387 -3.93 -14.19 -1.08
N GLY A 388 -4.67 -14.68 -0.08
CA GLY A 388 -4.94 -13.90 1.13
C GLY A 388 -5.72 -12.60 0.86
N HIS A 389 -6.49 -12.54 -0.23
CA HIS A 389 -7.32 -11.38 -0.58
C HIS A 389 -8.38 -11.10 0.49
N ARG A 390 -8.73 -9.82 0.64
CA ARG A 390 -9.78 -9.40 1.57
C ARG A 390 -11.15 -9.76 1.02
N LEU A 391 -12.11 -10.01 1.91
CA LEU A 391 -13.53 -10.27 1.55
C LEU A 391 -14.08 -9.27 0.51
N GLY A 392 -13.73 -7.99 0.63
CA GLY A 392 -14.20 -6.95 -0.30
C GLY A 392 -13.80 -7.17 -1.76
N VAL A 393 -12.69 -7.87 -2.03
CA VAL A 393 -12.27 -8.23 -3.40
C VAL A 393 -13.29 -9.22 -3.99
N PHE A 394 -13.67 -10.24 -3.22
CA PHE A 394 -14.62 -11.26 -3.67
C PHE A 394 -16.05 -10.74 -3.74
N LEU A 395 -16.48 -9.93 -2.76
CA LEU A 395 -17.81 -9.31 -2.77
C LEU A 395 -18.04 -8.46 -4.02
N ASN A 396 -17.02 -7.71 -4.42
CA ASN A 396 -17.12 -6.74 -5.50
C ASN A 396 -16.60 -7.28 -6.84
N LEU A 397 -16.30 -8.58 -6.94
CA LEU A 397 -15.91 -9.22 -8.19
C LEU A 397 -17.12 -9.25 -9.13
N THR A 398 -16.99 -8.63 -10.30
CA THR A 398 -18.06 -8.52 -11.30
C THR A 398 -17.84 -9.43 -12.50
N ASP A 399 -18.93 -9.83 -13.15
CA ASP A 399 -18.90 -10.63 -14.38
C ASP A 399 -18.10 -9.98 -15.50
N GLU A 400 -18.21 -8.65 -15.61
CA GLU A 400 -17.46 -7.87 -16.59
C GLU A 400 -15.95 -7.99 -16.37
N GLN A 401 -15.49 -7.95 -15.12
CA GLN A 401 -14.08 -8.12 -14.77
C GLN A 401 -13.55 -9.54 -15.03
N VAL A 402 -14.42 -10.56 -14.86
CA VAL A 402 -14.08 -11.93 -15.23
C VAL A 402 -14.01 -12.06 -16.76
N SER A 403 -15.01 -11.54 -17.47
CA SER A 403 -15.07 -11.61 -18.94
C SER A 403 -13.94 -10.83 -19.63
N LYS A 404 -13.47 -9.74 -19.00
CA LYS A 404 -12.31 -8.93 -19.45
C LYS A 404 -10.97 -9.43 -18.89
N ALA A 405 -10.91 -10.66 -18.37
CA ALA A 405 -9.65 -11.23 -17.89
C ALA A 405 -8.60 -11.21 -19.02
N VAL A 406 -7.36 -10.86 -18.66
CA VAL A 406 -6.25 -10.87 -19.62
C VAL A 406 -5.75 -12.30 -19.76
N HIS A 407 -5.81 -12.84 -20.97
CA HIS A 407 -5.32 -14.18 -21.29
C HIS A 407 -3.81 -14.18 -21.46
N GLY A 408 -3.11 -15.09 -20.78
CA GLY A 408 -1.69 -15.35 -20.97
C GLY A 408 -1.45 -16.06 -22.29
N VAL A 409 -0.50 -15.59 -23.09
CA VAL A 409 -0.23 -16.15 -24.42
C VAL A 409 0.41 -17.53 -24.34
N GLU A 410 1.15 -17.83 -23.27
CA GLU A 410 2.00 -19.02 -23.16
C GLU A 410 1.45 -20.12 -22.23
N GLU A 411 0.68 -19.78 -21.19
CA GLU A 411 0.35 -20.73 -20.10
C GLU A 411 -1.15 -21.02 -19.87
N ASN A 412 -2.07 -20.60 -20.77
CA ASN A 412 -3.53 -20.72 -20.56
C ASN A 412 -4.01 -20.17 -19.19
N ASP A 413 -3.39 -19.08 -18.76
CA ASP A 413 -3.69 -18.39 -17.52
C ASP A 413 -4.55 -17.14 -17.75
N TYR A 414 -5.36 -16.81 -16.77
CA TYR A 414 -6.32 -15.71 -16.81
C TYR A 414 -6.04 -14.73 -15.67
N LEU A 415 -5.60 -13.51 -16.00
CA LEU A 415 -5.37 -12.46 -15.02
C LEU A 415 -6.64 -11.61 -14.83
N ILE A 416 -7.27 -11.76 -13.67
CA ILE A 416 -8.42 -10.95 -13.25
C ILE A 416 -7.95 -9.74 -12.45
N LYS A 417 -8.51 -8.57 -12.77
CA LYS A 417 -8.27 -7.30 -12.08
C LYS A 417 -9.58 -6.81 -11.44
N VAL A 418 -9.60 -6.72 -10.11
CA VAL A 418 -10.74 -6.24 -9.33
C VAL A 418 -10.48 -4.81 -8.87
N GLU A 419 -11.29 -3.89 -9.35
CA GLU A 419 -11.12 -2.45 -9.10
C GLU A 419 -11.72 -2.02 -7.76
N ASN A 420 -12.91 -2.51 -7.44
CA ASN A 420 -13.67 -2.03 -6.30
C ASN A 420 -13.23 -2.71 -5.00
N HIS A 421 -12.19 -2.20 -4.34
CA HIS A 421 -11.80 -2.63 -2.99
C HIS A 421 -11.24 -1.49 -2.14
N LYS A 422 -11.21 -1.71 -0.81
CA LYS A 422 -10.88 -0.69 0.21
C LYS A 422 -9.61 0.12 -0.05
N THR A 423 -8.63 -0.46 -0.71
CA THR A 423 -7.27 0.10 -0.83
C THR A 423 -6.88 0.37 -2.28
N ASN A 424 -7.86 0.37 -3.20
CA ASN A 424 -7.60 0.61 -4.63
C ASN A 424 -6.92 1.98 -4.84
N GLU A 425 -7.41 3.03 -4.18
CA GLU A 425 -6.84 4.38 -4.27
C GLU A 425 -5.32 4.43 -3.98
N SER A 426 -4.80 3.53 -3.14
CA SER A 426 -3.38 3.53 -2.73
C SER A 426 -2.55 2.43 -3.37
N TYR A 427 -3.15 1.35 -3.89
CA TYR A 427 -2.43 0.17 -4.36
C TYR A 427 -2.86 -0.30 -5.76
N GLY A 428 -3.78 0.42 -6.40
CA GLY A 428 -4.42 -0.01 -7.63
C GLY A 428 -5.27 -1.25 -7.45
N THR A 429 -5.62 -1.88 -8.57
CA THR A 429 -6.53 -3.02 -8.64
C THR A 429 -5.96 -4.27 -7.96
N ALA A 430 -6.84 -5.06 -7.34
CA ALA A 430 -6.48 -6.36 -6.82
C ALA A 430 -6.35 -7.37 -7.98
N LYS A 431 -5.23 -8.10 -8.01
CA LYS A 431 -4.90 -9.03 -9.11
C LYS A 431 -5.01 -10.48 -8.64
N MET A 432 -5.56 -11.34 -9.48
CA MET A 432 -5.61 -12.80 -9.28
C MET A 432 -5.25 -13.47 -10.61
N LEU A 433 -4.19 -14.26 -10.63
CA LEU A 433 -3.85 -15.11 -11.77
C LEU A 433 -4.54 -16.45 -11.57
N LEU A 434 -5.40 -16.85 -12.50
CA LEU A 434 -6.15 -18.09 -12.41
C LEU A 434 -5.70 -19.02 -13.52
N THR A 435 -5.53 -20.29 -13.19
CA THR A 435 -5.42 -21.34 -14.22
C THR A 435 -6.73 -21.49 -14.98
N ASP A 436 -6.70 -22.10 -16.16
CA ASP A 436 -7.90 -22.43 -16.94
C ASP A 436 -9.00 -23.11 -16.10
N ARG A 437 -8.61 -24.07 -15.26
CA ARG A 437 -9.53 -24.76 -14.34
C ARG A 437 -10.18 -23.81 -13.34
N GLU A 438 -9.39 -22.94 -12.71
CA GLU A 438 -9.87 -22.00 -11.70
C GLU A 438 -10.77 -20.92 -12.30
N TYR A 439 -10.43 -20.46 -13.50
CA TYR A 439 -11.24 -19.53 -14.28
C TYR A 439 -12.57 -20.17 -14.68
N GLY A 440 -12.54 -21.44 -15.13
CA GLY A 440 -13.74 -22.23 -15.43
C GLY A 440 -14.74 -22.32 -14.27
N TRP A 441 -14.28 -22.35 -13.02
CA TRP A 441 -15.19 -22.33 -11.86
C TRP A 441 -15.97 -21.02 -11.74
N LEU A 442 -15.34 -19.88 -12.07
CA LEU A 442 -16.02 -18.58 -12.06
C LEU A 442 -17.01 -18.48 -13.21
N LEU A 443 -16.63 -18.94 -14.40
CA LEU A 443 -17.53 -19.02 -15.55
C LEU A 443 -18.75 -19.90 -15.26
N PHE A 444 -18.55 -21.03 -14.58
CA PHE A 444 -19.65 -21.90 -14.19
C PHE A 444 -20.64 -21.20 -13.24
N ILE A 445 -20.15 -20.45 -12.24
CA ILE A 445 -21.00 -19.66 -11.35
C ILE A 445 -21.78 -18.59 -12.15
N MET A 446 -21.13 -17.94 -13.11
CA MET A 446 -21.78 -16.98 -14.00
C MET A 446 -22.84 -17.63 -14.89
N ARG A 447 -22.58 -18.83 -15.42
CA ARG A 447 -23.53 -19.61 -16.23
C ARG A 447 -24.80 -19.94 -15.44
N ILE A 448 -24.67 -20.54 -14.27
CA ILE A 448 -25.81 -20.85 -13.38
C ILE A 448 -26.62 -19.59 -13.07
N LYS A 449 -25.95 -18.47 -12.84
CA LYS A 449 -26.65 -17.21 -12.57
C LYS A 449 -27.54 -16.79 -13.74
N GLN A 450 -27.03 -16.89 -14.97
CA GLN A 450 -27.78 -16.55 -16.18
C GLN A 450 -28.99 -17.48 -16.37
N GLU A 451 -28.80 -18.79 -16.17
CA GLU A 451 -29.86 -19.79 -16.25
C GLU A 451 -30.97 -19.54 -15.22
N LEU A 452 -30.60 -19.21 -13.98
CA LEU A 452 -31.56 -18.92 -12.90
C LEU A 452 -32.33 -17.61 -13.11
N ALA A 453 -31.73 -16.62 -13.79
CA ALA A 453 -32.38 -15.34 -14.04
C ALA A 453 -33.52 -15.45 -15.06
N LYS A 454 -33.56 -16.51 -15.90
CA LYS A 454 -34.60 -16.76 -16.92
C LYS A 454 -34.93 -15.53 -17.79
N GLY A 455 -33.92 -14.74 -18.15
CA GLY A 455 -34.08 -13.52 -18.95
C GLY A 455 -34.45 -12.25 -18.15
N GLY A 456 -34.54 -12.33 -16.82
CA GLY A 456 -34.67 -11.18 -15.93
C GLY A 456 -33.35 -10.44 -15.67
N GLU A 457 -33.39 -9.43 -14.80
CA GLU A 457 -32.20 -8.66 -14.43
C GLU A 457 -31.18 -9.54 -13.70
N VAL A 458 -29.97 -9.63 -14.26
CA VAL A 458 -28.88 -10.46 -13.73
C VAL A 458 -28.00 -9.64 -12.80
N SER A 459 -27.64 -10.21 -11.65
CA SER A 459 -26.64 -9.60 -10.76
C SER A 459 -25.34 -9.33 -11.52
N ARG A 460 -24.84 -8.09 -11.48
CA ARG A 460 -23.49 -7.78 -11.99
C ARG A 460 -22.35 -8.49 -11.25
N PHE A 461 -22.60 -9.00 -10.05
CA PHE A 461 -21.58 -9.63 -9.20
C PHE A 461 -21.51 -11.13 -9.46
N VAL A 462 -20.29 -11.68 -9.52
CA VAL A 462 -20.07 -13.12 -9.73
C VAL A 462 -20.74 -13.93 -8.62
N PHE A 463 -20.53 -13.52 -7.37
CA PHE A 463 -21.20 -14.14 -6.23
C PHE A 463 -22.49 -13.36 -5.91
N PHE A 464 -23.62 -14.07 -5.98
CA PHE A 464 -24.95 -13.48 -5.89
C PHE A 464 -25.86 -14.29 -4.95
N ASN A 465 -26.78 -13.58 -4.30
CA ASN A 465 -27.79 -14.19 -3.43
C ASN A 465 -29.03 -14.62 -4.24
N THR A 466 -30.04 -15.18 -3.57
CA THR A 466 -31.30 -15.60 -4.19
C THR A 466 -32.13 -14.46 -4.78
N THR A 467 -31.84 -13.20 -4.41
CA THR A 467 -32.50 -12.01 -4.96
C THR A 467 -31.67 -11.32 -6.04
N PHE A 468 -30.63 -11.97 -6.56
CA PHE A 468 -29.75 -11.44 -7.61
C PHE A 468 -29.04 -10.12 -7.24
N PHE A 469 -28.71 -9.96 -5.95
CA PHE A 469 -27.83 -8.90 -5.45
C PHE A 469 -26.50 -9.46 -4.96
N GLN A 470 -25.55 -8.56 -4.66
CA GLN A 470 -24.28 -8.91 -4.01
C GLN A 470 -24.51 -9.77 -2.76
N ASP A 471 -23.89 -10.95 -2.73
CA ASP A 471 -24.04 -11.84 -1.59
C ASP A 471 -23.12 -11.43 -0.42
N LYS A 472 -23.71 -10.99 0.70
CA LYS A 472 -22.95 -10.58 1.89
C LYS A 472 -22.56 -11.75 2.79
N ASN A 473 -23.05 -12.96 2.53
CA ASN A 473 -22.86 -14.16 3.35
C ASN A 473 -21.63 -15.00 2.95
N LEU A 474 -20.76 -14.52 2.07
CA LEU A 474 -19.56 -15.25 1.62
C LEU A 474 -18.68 -15.77 2.76
N THR A 475 -18.59 -15.04 3.88
CA THR A 475 -17.83 -15.52 5.05
C THR A 475 -18.48 -16.74 5.71
N LYS A 476 -19.83 -16.84 5.70
CA LYS A 476 -20.56 -18.01 6.18
C LYS A 476 -20.28 -19.22 5.29
N TYR A 477 -20.29 -19.03 3.97
CA TYR A 477 -20.03 -20.11 3.02
C TYR A 477 -18.59 -20.63 3.12
N LEU A 478 -17.61 -19.73 3.21
CA LEU A 478 -16.21 -20.10 3.45
C LEU A 478 -16.06 -20.90 4.75
N LYS A 479 -16.71 -20.49 5.83
CA LYS A 479 -16.69 -21.23 7.11
C LYS A 479 -17.32 -22.61 6.98
N SER A 480 -18.43 -22.73 6.27
CA SER A 480 -19.11 -24.01 6.03
C SER A 480 -18.20 -24.97 5.26
N ALA A 481 -17.64 -24.52 4.13
CA ALA A 481 -16.71 -25.31 3.33
C ALA A 481 -15.46 -25.72 4.12
N TRP A 482 -14.90 -24.81 4.93
CA TRP A 482 -13.77 -25.12 5.82
C TRP A 482 -14.10 -26.23 6.82
N SER A 483 -15.29 -26.17 7.41
CA SER A 483 -15.78 -27.19 8.35
C SER A 483 -16.04 -28.53 7.66
N GLU A 484 -16.64 -28.53 6.47
CA GLU A 484 -16.87 -29.74 5.67
C GLU A 484 -15.55 -30.41 5.26
N MET A 485 -14.49 -29.62 5.00
CA MET A 485 -13.13 -30.13 4.79
C MET A 485 -12.46 -30.65 6.07
N GLN A 486 -13.13 -30.61 7.22
CA GLN A 486 -12.64 -31.06 8.52
C GLN A 486 -11.29 -30.42 8.88
N LEU A 487 -11.15 -29.13 8.58
CA LEU A 487 -9.98 -28.35 8.92
C LEU A 487 -10.15 -27.70 10.29
N GLY A 488 -9.08 -27.65 11.07
CA GLY A 488 -9.11 -27.11 12.42
C GLY A 488 -9.48 -25.62 12.47
N GLY A 489 -10.24 -25.24 13.52
CA GLY A 489 -10.67 -23.87 13.77
C GLY A 489 -11.72 -23.34 12.78
N GLN A 490 -12.03 -22.04 12.86
CA GLN A 490 -12.94 -21.38 11.92
C GLN A 490 -12.17 -20.41 11.01
N ALA A 491 -12.15 -20.70 9.71
CA ALA A 491 -11.54 -19.80 8.76
C ALA A 491 -12.37 -18.54 8.51
N THR A 492 -11.67 -17.42 8.35
CA THR A 492 -12.20 -16.15 7.89
C THR A 492 -11.22 -15.55 6.88
N PHE A 493 -11.67 -14.66 6.02
CA PHE A 493 -10.75 -13.93 5.11
C PHE A 493 -9.63 -13.23 5.88
N THR A 494 -9.90 -12.74 7.09
CA THR A 494 -8.87 -12.10 7.94
C THR A 494 -7.87 -13.13 8.50
N SER A 495 -8.32 -14.31 8.93
CA SER A 495 -7.41 -15.34 9.45
C SER A 495 -6.54 -15.93 8.34
N LEU A 496 -7.12 -16.27 7.19
CA LEU A 496 -6.38 -16.75 6.02
C LEU A 496 -5.37 -15.71 5.52
N ARG A 497 -5.79 -14.45 5.42
CA ARG A 497 -4.89 -13.35 5.06
C ARG A 497 -3.73 -13.19 6.03
N SER A 498 -3.99 -13.30 7.34
CA SER A 498 -2.94 -13.19 8.36
C SER A 498 -1.94 -14.37 8.26
N ALA A 499 -2.45 -15.57 8.01
CA ALA A 499 -1.63 -16.76 7.78
C ALA A 499 -0.73 -16.60 6.53
N VAL A 500 -1.31 -16.25 5.38
CA VAL A 500 -0.55 -16.02 4.12
C VAL A 500 0.52 -14.95 4.30
N ALA A 501 0.18 -13.80 4.90
CA ALA A 501 1.15 -12.72 5.16
C ALA A 501 2.27 -13.16 6.11
N THR A 502 1.94 -13.92 7.15
CA THR A 502 2.93 -14.45 8.12
C THR A 502 3.88 -15.44 7.44
N PHE A 503 3.37 -16.35 6.61
CA PHE A 503 4.23 -17.29 5.87
C PHE A 503 5.11 -16.60 4.85
N ALA A 504 4.59 -15.58 4.15
CA ALA A 504 5.41 -14.76 3.25
C ALA A 504 6.58 -14.11 4.00
N ARG A 505 6.33 -13.49 5.16
CA ARG A 505 7.39 -12.90 5.99
C ARG A 505 8.36 -13.95 6.54
N ASN A 506 7.87 -15.10 6.98
CA ASN A 506 8.75 -16.10 7.59
C ASN A 506 9.61 -16.84 6.54
N ARG A 507 9.12 -16.97 5.30
CA ARG A 507 9.85 -17.62 4.20
C ARG A 507 10.84 -16.68 3.51
N HIS A 508 10.49 -15.40 3.39
CA HIS A 508 11.25 -14.39 2.66
C HIS A 508 11.77 -13.31 3.64
N GLY A 509 13.07 -13.03 3.59
CA GLY A 509 13.69 -12.02 4.46
C GLY A 509 13.10 -10.61 4.30
N GLU A 510 13.46 -9.70 5.21
CA GLU A 510 12.85 -8.37 5.31
C GLU A 510 12.91 -7.58 3.99
N TYR A 511 14.07 -7.63 3.33
CA TYR A 511 14.39 -6.91 2.09
C TYR A 511 14.07 -7.68 0.80
N SER A 512 13.46 -8.87 0.90
CA SER A 512 13.14 -9.70 -0.26
C SER A 512 12.17 -8.99 -1.21
N GLN A 513 12.55 -8.91 -2.49
CA GLN A 513 11.67 -8.41 -3.55
C GLN A 513 10.42 -9.28 -3.70
N ASP A 514 10.53 -10.59 -3.48
CA ASP A 514 9.39 -11.51 -3.52
C ASP A 514 8.38 -11.17 -2.42
N ARG A 515 8.86 -10.86 -1.22
CA ARG A 515 7.99 -10.42 -0.12
C ARG A 515 7.26 -9.12 -0.46
N LYS A 516 7.94 -8.17 -1.11
CA LYS A 516 7.32 -6.93 -1.59
C LYS A 516 6.25 -7.21 -2.65
N LYS A 517 6.54 -8.07 -3.63
CA LYS A 517 5.58 -8.49 -4.67
C LYS A 517 4.36 -9.19 -4.06
N MET A 518 4.55 -10.13 -3.13
CA MET A 518 3.46 -10.78 -2.42
C MET A 518 2.59 -9.78 -1.65
N ALA A 519 3.22 -8.82 -0.96
CA ALA A 519 2.50 -7.79 -0.23
C ALA A 519 1.67 -6.89 -1.18
N GLN A 520 2.23 -6.52 -2.33
CA GLN A 520 1.54 -5.75 -3.38
C GLN A 520 0.36 -6.53 -3.96
N LEU A 521 0.54 -7.83 -4.27
CA LEU A 521 -0.55 -8.70 -4.72
C LEU A 521 -1.69 -8.76 -3.70
N MET A 522 -1.36 -8.74 -2.41
CA MET A 522 -2.36 -8.66 -1.33
C MET A 522 -2.97 -7.25 -1.16
N CYS A 523 -2.55 -6.25 -1.94
CA CYS A 523 -2.93 -4.83 -1.82
C CYS A 523 -2.56 -4.22 -0.45
N HIS A 524 -1.28 -4.33 -0.05
CA HIS A 524 -0.69 -3.57 1.05
C HIS A 524 0.86 -3.50 0.99
N SER A 525 1.47 -2.61 1.75
CA SER A 525 2.93 -2.61 1.98
C SER A 525 3.37 -3.67 2.99
N THR A 526 4.66 -4.05 2.96
CA THR A 526 5.29 -4.93 3.98
C THR A 526 5.16 -4.33 5.38
N LYS A 527 5.35 -3.02 5.53
CA LYS A 527 5.11 -2.28 6.80
C LYS A 527 3.68 -2.46 7.32
N THR A 528 2.68 -2.43 6.43
CA THR A 528 1.27 -2.66 6.79
C THR A 528 1.03 -4.13 7.16
N ALA A 529 1.66 -5.06 6.43
CA ALA A 529 1.66 -6.48 6.74
C ALA A 529 2.19 -6.73 8.15
N ASP A 530 3.35 -6.17 8.47
CA ASP A 530 4.01 -6.34 9.76
C ASP A 530 3.19 -5.80 10.93
N LYS A 531 2.57 -4.65 10.71
CA LYS A 531 1.76 -4.00 11.73
C LYS A 531 0.45 -4.75 12.04
N TYR A 532 -0.22 -5.32 11.03
CA TYR A 532 -1.61 -5.77 11.21
C TYR A 532 -1.86 -7.25 10.94
N TYR A 533 -1.02 -7.91 10.14
CA TYR A 533 -1.28 -9.23 9.59
C TYR A 533 -0.26 -10.28 9.99
N THR A 534 1.02 -9.93 10.11
CA THR A 534 2.03 -10.90 10.53
C THR A 534 2.04 -11.07 12.04
N MET A 535 2.13 -12.32 12.51
CA MET A 535 2.23 -12.65 13.93
C MET A 535 3.60 -12.27 14.52
N ASP A 536 3.82 -12.40 15.81
CA ASP A 536 5.12 -12.07 16.41
C ASP A 536 6.23 -13.07 16.01
N MET A 537 7.46 -12.83 16.45
CA MET A 537 8.58 -13.72 16.14
C MET A 537 8.34 -15.11 16.71
N THR A 538 8.61 -16.14 15.92
CA THR A 538 8.59 -17.52 16.44
C THR A 538 9.73 -17.74 17.43
N MET A 539 9.61 -18.75 18.30
CA MET A 539 10.70 -19.14 19.21
C MET A 539 12.01 -19.42 18.47
N GLU A 540 11.94 -20.00 17.27
CA GLU A 540 13.09 -20.27 16.41
C GLU A 540 13.72 -18.97 15.87
N GLN A 541 12.88 -18.00 15.46
CA GLN A 541 13.35 -16.68 15.05
C GLN A 541 13.97 -15.91 16.22
N ALA A 542 13.39 -16.01 17.43
CA ALA A 542 13.96 -15.41 18.63
C ALA A 542 15.29 -16.06 19.03
N ARG A 543 15.41 -17.39 18.95
CA ARG A 543 16.67 -18.11 19.15
C ARG A 543 17.74 -17.68 18.14
N ARG A 544 17.37 -17.57 16.86
CA ARG A 544 18.28 -17.06 15.83
C ARG A 544 18.69 -15.61 16.10
N GLY A 545 17.77 -14.77 16.56
CA GLY A 545 18.08 -13.41 17.00
C GLY A 545 19.08 -13.39 18.16
N ARG A 546 18.90 -14.26 19.15
CA ARG A 546 19.88 -14.45 20.23
C ARG A 546 21.25 -14.89 19.72
N GLN A 547 21.31 -15.85 18.79
CA GLN A 547 22.57 -16.27 18.16
C GLN A 547 23.27 -15.11 17.43
N LEU A 548 22.51 -14.22 16.78
CA LEU A 548 23.07 -13.01 16.15
C LEU A 548 23.64 -12.04 17.19
N PHE A 549 22.98 -11.88 18.34
CA PHE A 549 23.53 -11.08 19.45
C PHE A 549 24.80 -11.70 20.01
N GLU A 550 24.83 -13.02 20.22
CA GLU A 550 26.01 -13.76 20.68
C GLU A 550 27.17 -13.59 19.68
N GLN A 551 26.92 -13.73 18.38
CA GLN A 551 27.91 -13.49 17.32
C GLN A 551 28.43 -12.06 17.26
N ALA A 552 27.57 -11.07 17.52
CA ALA A 552 27.98 -9.66 17.56
C ALA A 552 28.80 -9.31 18.80
N GLN A 553 28.68 -10.10 19.86
CA GLN A 553 29.45 -9.95 21.11
C GLN A 553 30.76 -10.74 21.11
N GLU A 554 30.89 -11.74 20.24
CA GLU A 554 32.18 -12.40 19.99
C GLU A 554 33.10 -11.42 19.22
N GLU A 555 34.16 -10.93 19.86
CA GLU A 555 35.28 -10.28 19.18
C GLU A 555 35.97 -11.31 18.26
N ARG A 556 35.47 -11.46 17.04
CA ARG A 556 36.22 -12.18 16.02
C ARG A 556 37.18 -11.19 15.35
N PRO A 557 38.51 -11.38 15.45
CA PRO A 557 39.42 -10.69 14.54
C PRO A 557 39.01 -11.05 13.11
N MET A 558 38.96 -10.05 12.22
CA MET A 558 38.70 -10.25 10.79
C MET A 558 39.68 -11.29 10.21
N LYS A 559 39.29 -12.57 10.24
CA LYS A 559 39.83 -13.58 9.35
C LYS A 559 38.95 -13.57 8.10
N ARG A 560 39.59 -13.31 6.97
CA ARG A 560 39.02 -13.43 5.63
C ARG A 560 38.25 -14.74 5.54
N LEU A 561 36.93 -14.66 5.36
CA LEU A 561 36.16 -15.76 4.83
C LEU A 561 36.56 -15.92 3.36
N GLN A 562 37.58 -16.74 3.12
CA GLN A 562 37.64 -17.47 1.86
C GLN A 562 36.42 -18.38 1.83
N GLN A 563 35.72 -18.32 0.70
CA GLN A 563 34.57 -19.17 0.39
C GLN A 563 35.03 -20.63 0.40
N GLU A 564 34.63 -21.39 1.42
CA GLU A 564 34.41 -22.82 1.26
C GLU A 564 33.09 -23.02 0.51
N SER A 565 33.21 -23.05 -0.81
CA SER A 565 32.21 -23.62 -1.70
C SER A 565 32.87 -24.73 -2.51
N THR A 566 32.62 -25.99 -2.16
CA THR A 566 32.21 -27.06 -3.10
C THR A 566 32.15 -28.43 -2.40
N PRO A 567 31.15 -29.29 -2.72
CA PRO A 567 31.23 -30.72 -2.42
C PRO A 567 32.19 -31.40 -3.42
N PRO A 568 32.82 -32.53 -3.05
CA PRO A 568 33.80 -33.18 -3.92
C PRO A 568 33.11 -33.85 -5.12
N LYS A 569 33.56 -33.50 -6.33
CA LYS A 569 33.36 -34.26 -7.56
C LYS A 569 34.71 -34.53 -8.23
N SER A 570 35.14 -35.79 -8.15
CA SER A 570 36.10 -36.50 -9.04
C SER A 570 36.34 -37.85 -8.34
N GLU A 571 36.20 -39.06 -8.88
CA GLU A 571 36.11 -39.66 -10.22
C GLU A 571 35.24 -40.93 -10.02
N VAL A 572 34.52 -41.49 -11.00
CA VAL A 572 35.07 -42.47 -11.95
C VAL A 572 34.07 -42.64 -13.10
N ILE A 573 34.63 -42.61 -14.30
CA ILE A 573 34.08 -42.95 -15.61
C ILE A 573 33.53 -44.39 -15.61
N LYS A 574 32.31 -44.61 -16.15
CA LYS A 574 31.97 -45.62 -17.20
C LYS A 574 30.50 -46.07 -17.17
N ARG A 575 29.89 -46.09 -18.37
CA ARG A 575 28.73 -46.89 -18.84
C ARG A 575 27.36 -46.44 -18.28
N GLN A 576 26.30 -46.21 -19.04
CA GLN A 576 25.93 -46.61 -20.40
C GLN A 576 24.85 -45.65 -20.89
N GLU A 577 25.08 -44.99 -22.03
CA GLU A 577 24.01 -44.73 -22.98
C GLU A 577 23.70 -46.06 -23.68
N LEU A 578 22.46 -46.51 -23.65
CA LEU A 578 21.81 -47.29 -24.71
C LEU A 578 20.40 -47.68 -24.24
N LEU A 579 19.41 -47.14 -24.95
CA LEU A 579 17.97 -47.45 -25.04
C LEU A 579 17.34 -46.09 -25.33
N VAL A 580 17.16 -45.69 -26.60
CA VAL A 580 16.08 -46.17 -27.46
C VAL A 580 16.49 -46.10 -28.94
N THR A 581 15.84 -46.95 -29.76
CA THR A 581 15.77 -47.01 -31.24
C THR A 581 16.88 -47.76 -31.98
N ASN A 582 16.65 -49.05 -32.29
CA ASN A 582 16.08 -49.40 -33.59
C ASN A 582 15.62 -50.87 -33.66
N CYS A 583 14.37 -51.03 -34.11
CA CYS A 583 13.86 -52.24 -34.72
C CYS A 583 14.33 -52.32 -36.18
N VAL A 584 14.26 -53.54 -36.73
CA VAL A 584 14.22 -53.94 -38.15
C VAL A 584 15.47 -54.67 -38.68
N VAL A 585 15.34 -56.01 -38.59
CA VAL A 585 15.56 -57.04 -39.64
C VAL A 585 17.00 -57.32 -40.10
N GLN A 586 17.48 -58.53 -39.83
CA GLN A 586 17.64 -59.57 -40.87
C GLN A 586 17.83 -60.96 -40.26
N CYS A 587 17.14 -61.92 -40.89
CA CYS A 587 17.18 -63.35 -40.71
C CYS A 587 18.57 -63.96 -40.98
N ILE A 588 18.74 -65.22 -40.57
CA ILE A 588 19.39 -66.35 -41.27
C ILE A 588 20.37 -67.16 -40.36
N ASP A 589 20.05 -68.46 -40.28
CA ASP A 589 20.82 -69.66 -39.91
C ASP A 589 21.20 -69.98 -38.45
N GLY A 590 20.60 -71.08 -37.95
CA GLY A 590 20.98 -71.81 -36.73
C GLY A 590 19.80 -72.49 -36.06
#